data_AF-A0A810NWS1-F1
#
_entry.id   AF-A0A810NWS1-F1
#
_cell.length_a   1.000
_cell.length_b   1.000
_cell.length_c   1.000
_cell.angle_alpha   90.00
_cell.angle_beta   90.00
_cell.angle_gamma   90.00
#
_symmetry.space_group_name_H-M   'P 1'
#
loop_
_entity.id
_entity.type
_entity.pdbx_description
1 polymer ?
#
loop_
_entity_poly.entity_id
_entity_poly.type
_entity_poly.pdbx_seq_one_letter_code
_entity_poly.pdbx_strand_id
1 'polypeptide(L)'
;MPTGIPGAAPLHLPRPGERPSASLALMTDDTLDAPIVAVTVFPDRARVTRRGTVTLPAGEHRVPVGPLPLNLLRDSVRVSGHGPAAVAGVNVVTRREPVTSDAAVTALEAELREIEAAIAALTDADAVATARERFLGRLAMRGAGALATGEPSAAARFADGLDEQLTALHEGRRRRERERLDLHRRREAAERRLVDLRGKTRPDRLLAEVLLEVDEDGEIELELSYVAPGASWSSGYDLRLAGDALTLTWHGMISQRTGEDWPECALKLSTARPAGALEVPELDPWYVDVERPIVAYAAAPMPMAMAAPPAPSGAPQAMPRARAAVRETAASVEEGPVAATYTPLKPVAVPADGTAHRTLIARFDLAAKLDHITAPVRAEEAVLRATVLNTSAHALPAGSAALFHEGDFVGSTRLEPWAPQEERELALGVDDRVRVERELVRRAASKATLGSSRRTDAEYKITIANHTPRQVSVTVLDQLPVSRDPQITVKELAVKPEPAERSELGVYTWKLALAPNTSQDIQFALRVEAAKGVEISGWRD
;
A
#
# COMPACT_ATOMS: atom_id res chain seq x y z
N MET A 1 -0.76 20.17 -85.19
CA MET A 1 -1.21 21.56 -84.98
C MET A 1 -2.41 21.80 -85.88
N PRO A 2 -3.50 22.38 -85.39
CA PRO A 2 -4.60 21.83 -84.57
C PRO A 2 -5.85 21.58 -85.47
N THR A 3 -7.01 21.02 -85.11
CA THR A 3 -7.68 20.60 -83.87
C THR A 3 -8.86 19.72 -84.33
N GLY A 4 -8.89 18.46 -83.91
CA GLY A 4 -10.06 17.59 -84.07
C GLY A 4 -10.92 17.67 -82.81
N ILE A 5 -12.21 17.94 -82.98
CA ILE A 5 -13.23 17.84 -81.92
C ILE A 5 -14.04 16.57 -82.21
N PRO A 6 -14.03 15.55 -81.35
CA PRO A 6 -15.05 14.51 -81.37
C PRO A 6 -16.13 14.78 -80.30
N GLY A 7 -17.37 14.62 -80.73
CA GLY A 7 -18.58 14.87 -79.94
C GLY A 7 -18.77 13.91 -78.77
N ALA A 8 -19.49 14.42 -77.77
CA ALA A 8 -19.86 13.77 -76.54
C ALA A 8 -20.73 12.52 -76.77
N ALA A 9 -20.35 11.42 -76.12
CA ALA A 9 -21.19 10.24 -75.95
C ALA A 9 -22.12 10.42 -74.73
N PRO A 10 -23.39 9.98 -74.79
CA PRO A 10 -24.36 10.19 -73.72
C PRO A 10 -24.20 9.21 -72.56
N LEU A 11 -24.49 9.72 -71.36
CA LEU A 11 -24.61 9.00 -70.09
C LEU A 11 -25.60 7.82 -70.20
N HIS A 12 -25.10 6.61 -69.94
CA HIS A 12 -25.91 5.41 -69.85
C HIS A 12 -26.58 5.35 -68.47
N LEU A 13 -27.88 5.67 -68.41
CA LEU A 13 -28.75 5.40 -67.26
C LEU A 13 -29.00 3.88 -67.15
N PRO A 14 -28.73 3.23 -66.00
CA PRO A 14 -29.22 1.88 -65.76
C PRO A 14 -30.74 1.88 -65.53
N ARG A 15 -31.38 0.81 -66.01
CA ARG A 15 -32.83 0.56 -66.02
C ARG A 15 -33.41 0.40 -64.60
N PRO A 16 -34.70 0.70 -64.39
CA PRO A 16 -35.36 0.50 -63.10
C PRO A 16 -35.73 -0.96 -62.94
N GLY A 17 -35.17 -1.63 -61.93
CA GLY A 17 -35.58 -2.98 -61.56
C GLY A 17 -34.44 -3.90 -61.19
N GLU A 18 -33.70 -3.55 -60.14
CA GLU A 18 -32.94 -4.52 -59.35
C GLU A 18 -32.84 -3.97 -57.93
N ARG A 19 -33.58 -4.58 -57.01
CA ARG A 19 -33.41 -4.39 -55.58
C ARG A 19 -32.22 -5.24 -55.16
N PRO A 20 -31.19 -4.69 -54.49
CA PRO A 20 -30.55 -5.42 -53.41
C PRO A 20 -31.37 -5.12 -52.15
N SER A 21 -31.96 -6.17 -51.58
CA SER A 21 -32.41 -6.16 -50.19
C SER A 21 -31.22 -5.79 -49.32
N ALA A 22 -31.14 -4.52 -48.93
CA ALA A 22 -30.45 -4.16 -47.71
C ALA A 22 -31.36 -4.63 -46.58
N SER A 23 -31.05 -5.80 -46.01
CA SER A 23 -31.57 -6.18 -44.71
C SER A 23 -31.24 -5.05 -43.75
N LEU A 24 -32.26 -4.30 -43.35
CA LEU A 24 -32.16 -3.39 -42.23
C LEU A 24 -31.78 -4.24 -41.01
N ALA A 25 -30.51 -4.15 -40.59
CA ALA A 25 -30.13 -4.57 -39.26
C ALA A 25 -31.05 -3.83 -38.28
N LEU A 26 -31.89 -4.58 -37.56
CA LEU A 26 -32.66 -4.04 -36.46
C LEU A 26 -31.65 -3.56 -35.41
N MET A 27 -31.38 -2.25 -35.40
CA MET A 27 -30.65 -1.62 -34.32
C MET A 27 -31.58 -1.58 -33.11
N THR A 28 -31.57 -2.63 -32.30
CA THR A 28 -32.02 -2.53 -30.92
C THR A 28 -31.06 -1.58 -30.21
N ASP A 29 -31.49 -0.34 -29.98
CA ASP A 29 -30.76 0.66 -29.18
C ASP A 29 -30.82 0.32 -27.66
N ASP A 30 -31.50 -0.78 -27.31
CA ASP A 30 -31.49 -1.35 -25.97
C ASP A 30 -30.17 -2.08 -25.71
N THR A 31 -29.46 -1.62 -24.69
CA THR A 31 -28.26 -2.30 -24.17
C THR A 31 -28.69 -3.56 -23.44
N LEU A 32 -28.05 -4.68 -23.74
CA LEU A 32 -28.30 -5.94 -23.05
C LEU A 32 -27.91 -5.81 -21.57
N ASP A 33 -28.86 -6.07 -20.69
CA ASP A 33 -28.61 -6.20 -19.25
C ASP A 33 -27.84 -7.49 -18.98
N ALA A 34 -26.58 -7.35 -18.58
CA ALA A 34 -25.68 -8.46 -18.31
C ALA A 34 -25.03 -8.27 -16.93
N PRO A 35 -25.67 -8.72 -15.84
CA PRO A 35 -25.10 -8.61 -14.49
C PRO A 35 -23.78 -9.35 -14.35
N ILE A 36 -22.96 -8.89 -13.40
CA ILE A 36 -21.70 -9.54 -13.03
C ILE A 36 -22.02 -10.83 -12.28
N VAL A 37 -21.63 -11.97 -12.86
CA VAL A 37 -21.88 -13.31 -12.28
C VAL A 37 -20.65 -13.89 -11.60
N ALA A 38 -19.45 -13.55 -12.06
CA ALA A 38 -18.20 -14.04 -11.49
C ALA A 38 -17.07 -13.03 -11.62
N VAL A 39 -16.18 -13.01 -10.63
CA VAL A 39 -14.97 -12.17 -10.63
C VAL A 39 -13.78 -13.01 -10.18
N THR A 40 -12.72 -13.04 -10.99
CA THR A 40 -11.43 -13.61 -10.59
C THR A 40 -10.44 -12.48 -10.32
N VAL A 41 -10.06 -12.29 -9.06
CA VAL A 41 -9.11 -11.26 -8.63
C VAL A 41 -7.69 -11.83 -8.65
N PHE A 42 -6.79 -11.15 -9.33
CA PHE A 42 -5.35 -11.40 -9.38
C PHE A 42 -4.63 -10.36 -8.51
N PRO A 43 -3.33 -10.52 -8.22
CA PRO A 43 -2.60 -9.58 -7.37
C PRO A 43 -2.60 -8.13 -7.87
N ASP A 44 -2.80 -7.90 -9.18
CA ASP A 44 -2.69 -6.59 -9.82
C ASP A 44 -3.91 -6.17 -10.68
N ARG A 45 -4.86 -7.08 -10.92
CA ARG A 45 -6.04 -6.86 -11.78
C ARG A 45 -7.18 -7.80 -11.42
N ALA A 46 -8.36 -7.58 -11.99
CA ALA A 46 -9.47 -8.54 -11.92
C ALA A 46 -9.94 -8.93 -13.33
N ARG A 47 -10.39 -10.17 -13.48
CA ARG A 47 -11.18 -10.63 -14.63
C ARG A 47 -12.64 -10.68 -14.19
N VAL A 48 -13.48 -9.92 -14.87
CA VAL A 48 -14.91 -9.86 -14.61
C VAL A 48 -15.64 -10.62 -15.70
N THR A 49 -16.59 -11.46 -15.29
CA THR A 49 -17.47 -12.21 -16.18
C THR A 49 -18.91 -11.76 -15.95
N ARG A 50 -19.56 -11.36 -17.04
CA ARG A 50 -20.95 -10.95 -17.10
C ARG A 50 -21.76 -11.92 -17.94
N ARG A 51 -23.03 -12.04 -17.62
CA ARG A 51 -23.93 -12.96 -18.32
C ARG A 51 -25.30 -12.30 -18.51
N GLY A 52 -25.82 -12.38 -19.73
CA GLY A 52 -27.15 -11.89 -20.08
C GLY A 52 -27.79 -12.80 -21.13
N THR A 53 -29.12 -12.82 -21.18
CA THR A 53 -29.88 -13.57 -22.19
C THR A 53 -30.63 -12.61 -23.10
N VAL A 54 -30.67 -12.91 -24.39
CA VAL A 54 -31.38 -12.11 -25.39
C VAL A 54 -32.12 -13.03 -26.37
N THR A 55 -33.35 -12.67 -26.74
CA THR A 55 -34.11 -13.38 -27.77
C THR A 55 -34.00 -12.60 -29.07
N LEU A 56 -33.45 -13.22 -30.11
CA LEU A 56 -33.23 -12.59 -31.41
C LEU A 56 -33.84 -13.43 -32.53
N PRO A 57 -34.42 -12.80 -33.57
CA PRO A 57 -34.85 -13.50 -34.77
C PRO A 57 -33.65 -13.90 -35.62
N ALA A 58 -33.83 -14.82 -36.58
CA ALA A 58 -32.78 -15.19 -37.52
C ALA A 58 -32.25 -13.98 -38.32
N GLY A 59 -30.93 -13.90 -38.49
CA GLY A 59 -30.23 -12.82 -39.19
C GLY A 59 -29.02 -12.26 -38.45
N GLU A 60 -28.42 -11.21 -39.01
CA GLU A 60 -27.30 -10.48 -38.41
C GLU A 60 -27.79 -9.44 -37.41
N HIS A 61 -27.29 -9.52 -36.17
CA HIS A 61 -27.65 -8.60 -35.09
C HIS A 61 -26.42 -7.99 -34.45
N ARG A 62 -26.56 -6.72 -34.03
CA ARG A 62 -25.57 -6.00 -33.23
C ARG A 62 -26.13 -5.80 -31.83
N VAL A 63 -25.57 -6.49 -30.86
CA VAL A 63 -26.01 -6.43 -29.47
C VAL A 63 -25.02 -5.62 -28.65
N PRO A 64 -25.37 -4.39 -28.19
CA PRO A 64 -24.53 -3.63 -27.29
C PRO A 64 -24.62 -4.18 -25.87
N VAL A 65 -23.47 -4.51 -25.26
CA VAL A 65 -23.35 -4.98 -23.87
C VAL A 65 -22.54 -3.97 -23.05
N GLY A 66 -23.12 -3.47 -21.96
CA GLY A 66 -22.47 -2.53 -21.05
C GLY A 66 -23.43 -1.88 -20.05
N PRO A 67 -23.03 -0.80 -19.35
CA PRO A 67 -21.75 -0.09 -19.46
C PRO A 67 -20.57 -0.93 -18.96
N LEU A 68 -19.40 -0.77 -19.59
CA LEU A 68 -18.13 -1.39 -19.19
C LEU A 68 -17.17 -0.34 -18.61
N PRO A 69 -16.21 -0.74 -17.75
CA PRO A 69 -15.34 0.21 -17.06
C PRO A 69 -14.31 0.80 -18.01
N LEU A 70 -14.12 2.12 -17.93
CA LEU A 70 -13.26 2.89 -18.84
C LEU A 70 -11.80 2.44 -18.91
N ASN A 71 -11.30 1.85 -17.83
CA ASN A 71 -9.92 1.41 -17.69
C ASN A 71 -9.72 -0.05 -18.13
N LEU A 72 -10.75 -0.74 -18.65
CA LEU A 72 -10.62 -2.13 -19.10
C LEU A 72 -9.54 -2.29 -20.18
N LEU A 73 -8.87 -3.43 -20.17
CA LEU A 73 -7.95 -3.80 -21.25
C LEU A 73 -8.76 -4.23 -22.47
N ARG A 74 -8.81 -3.39 -23.50
CA ARG A 74 -9.65 -3.60 -24.70
C ARG A 74 -9.37 -4.94 -25.37
N ASP A 75 -8.10 -5.32 -25.47
CA ASP A 75 -7.66 -6.56 -26.11
C ASP A 75 -7.99 -7.82 -25.29
N SER A 76 -8.46 -7.66 -24.05
CA SER A 76 -8.83 -8.76 -23.15
C SER A 76 -10.30 -9.16 -23.23
N VAL A 77 -11.13 -8.40 -23.95
CA VAL A 77 -12.57 -8.68 -24.07
C VAL A 77 -12.78 -9.97 -24.86
N ARG A 78 -13.51 -10.91 -24.30
CA ARG A 78 -13.89 -12.18 -24.91
C ARG A 78 -15.39 -12.38 -24.73
N VAL A 79 -16.06 -12.85 -25.77
CA VAL A 79 -17.47 -13.23 -25.73
C VAL A 79 -17.59 -14.69 -26.09
N SER A 80 -18.32 -15.42 -25.28
CA SER A 80 -18.83 -16.75 -25.59
C SER A 80 -20.35 -16.73 -25.48
N GLY A 81 -21.02 -17.67 -26.13
CA GLY A 81 -22.46 -17.77 -26.00
C GLY A 81 -22.96 -19.19 -26.23
N HIS A 82 -24.17 -19.45 -25.77
CA HIS A 82 -24.89 -20.70 -25.96
C HIS A 82 -26.24 -20.39 -26.62
N GLY A 83 -26.55 -21.04 -27.74
CA GLY A 83 -27.77 -20.81 -28.52
C GLY A 83 -27.57 -21.06 -30.02
N PRO A 84 -28.60 -20.86 -30.86
CA PRO A 84 -28.53 -21.02 -32.31
C PRO A 84 -27.89 -19.79 -32.99
N ALA A 85 -26.74 -19.35 -32.48
CA ALA A 85 -26.06 -18.15 -32.97
C ALA A 85 -24.53 -18.29 -32.92
N ALA A 86 -23.85 -17.77 -33.95
CA ALA A 86 -22.41 -17.67 -34.03
C ALA A 86 -21.93 -16.24 -33.72
N VAL A 87 -20.84 -16.11 -32.95
CA VAL A 87 -20.21 -14.81 -32.67
C VAL A 87 -19.29 -14.44 -33.83
N ALA A 88 -19.70 -13.50 -34.67
CA ALA A 88 -18.94 -13.04 -35.83
C ALA A 88 -17.81 -12.06 -35.44
N GLY A 89 -17.98 -11.31 -34.35
CA GLY A 89 -16.95 -10.40 -33.86
C GLY A 89 -17.38 -9.60 -32.63
N VAL A 90 -16.39 -9.01 -31.95
CA VAL A 90 -16.61 -8.14 -30.79
C VAL A 90 -15.83 -6.86 -30.98
N ASN A 91 -16.49 -5.72 -30.90
CA ASN A 91 -15.86 -4.41 -30.98
C ASN A 91 -16.15 -3.59 -29.71
N VAL A 92 -15.13 -2.96 -29.13
CA VAL A 92 -15.30 -2.12 -27.95
C VAL A 92 -15.38 -0.66 -28.39
N VAL A 93 -16.60 -0.12 -28.40
CA VAL A 93 -16.86 1.26 -28.81
C VAL A 93 -17.00 2.18 -27.61
N THR A 94 -16.54 3.41 -27.77
CA THR A 94 -16.80 4.48 -26.78
C THR A 94 -18.08 5.21 -27.19
N ARG A 95 -19.17 5.03 -26.44
CA ARG A 95 -20.40 5.82 -26.63
C ARG A 95 -20.29 7.08 -25.78
N ARG A 96 -20.30 8.24 -26.44
CA ARG A 96 -20.45 9.54 -25.79
C ARG A 96 -21.93 9.80 -25.62
N GLU A 97 -22.45 9.59 -24.41
CA GLU A 97 -23.78 10.09 -24.10
C GLU A 97 -23.69 11.62 -23.92
N PRO A 98 -24.55 12.41 -24.58
CA PRO A 98 -24.78 13.79 -24.17
C PRO A 98 -25.47 13.75 -22.79
N VAL A 99 -24.70 13.96 -21.73
CA VAL A 99 -25.21 13.85 -20.36
C VAL A 99 -26.22 14.95 -20.07
N THR A 100 -27.39 14.53 -19.61
CA THR A 100 -28.34 15.38 -18.87
C THR A 100 -27.89 15.45 -17.41
N SER A 101 -27.26 16.55 -16.96
CA SER A 101 -27.22 17.00 -15.55
C SER A 101 -26.39 18.29 -15.37
N ASP A 102 -26.93 19.46 -15.71
CA ASP A 102 -26.16 20.72 -15.65
C ASP A 102 -26.46 21.58 -14.39
N ALA A 103 -27.57 21.34 -13.67
CA ALA A 103 -27.97 22.25 -12.60
C ALA A 103 -27.01 22.28 -11.41
N ALA A 104 -26.51 21.12 -10.95
CA ALA A 104 -25.63 21.05 -9.77
C ALA A 104 -24.17 21.47 -10.09
N VAL A 105 -23.68 21.15 -11.29
CA VAL A 105 -22.35 21.58 -11.74
C VAL A 105 -22.34 23.07 -12.03
N THR A 106 -23.33 23.58 -12.77
CA THR A 106 -23.49 25.02 -13.03
C THR A 106 -23.65 25.80 -11.72
N ALA A 107 -24.36 25.25 -10.72
CA ALA A 107 -24.48 25.88 -9.41
C ALA A 107 -23.15 25.96 -8.65
N LEU A 108 -22.35 24.89 -8.66
CA LEU A 108 -21.01 24.89 -8.02
C LEU A 108 -20.02 25.80 -8.75
N GLU A 109 -20.09 25.87 -10.09
CA GLU A 109 -19.27 26.79 -10.88
C GLU A 109 -19.69 28.26 -10.68
N ALA A 110 -20.98 28.52 -10.47
CA ALA A 110 -21.47 29.83 -10.06
C ALA A 110 -20.96 30.18 -8.65
N GLU A 111 -21.07 29.26 -7.69
CA GLU A 111 -20.57 29.44 -6.31
C GLU A 111 -19.06 29.73 -6.30
N LEU A 112 -18.27 29.00 -7.09
CA LEU A 112 -16.82 29.24 -7.20
C LEU A 112 -16.51 30.63 -7.75
N ARG A 113 -17.23 31.08 -8.79
CA ARG A 113 -17.06 32.44 -9.33
C ARG A 113 -17.38 33.51 -8.30
N GLU A 114 -18.43 33.32 -7.49
CA GLU A 114 -18.77 34.25 -6.41
C GLU A 114 -17.69 34.29 -5.32
N ILE A 115 -17.18 33.13 -4.92
CA ILE A 115 -16.11 33.03 -3.91
C ILE A 115 -14.83 33.69 -4.41
N GLU A 116 -14.44 33.46 -5.67
CA GLU A 116 -13.26 34.08 -6.27
C GLU A 116 -13.40 35.60 -6.39
N ALA A 117 -14.58 36.09 -6.77
CA ALA A 117 -14.88 37.52 -6.77
C ALA A 117 -14.77 38.15 -5.37
N ALA A 118 -15.25 37.44 -4.33
CA ALA A 118 -15.15 37.91 -2.94
C ALA A 118 -13.69 37.96 -2.46
N ILE A 119 -12.87 36.95 -2.78
CA ILE A 119 -11.43 36.94 -2.46
C ILE A 119 -10.69 38.08 -3.17
N ALA A 120 -11.02 38.35 -4.44
CA ALA A 120 -10.46 39.47 -5.19
C ALA A 120 -10.81 40.82 -4.53
N ALA A 121 -12.08 41.02 -4.14
CA ALA A 121 -12.52 42.23 -3.45
C ALA A 121 -11.80 42.45 -2.11
N LEU A 122 -11.56 41.39 -1.33
CA LEU A 122 -10.77 41.48 -0.09
C LEU A 122 -9.31 41.85 -0.35
N THR A 123 -8.74 41.35 -1.45
CA THR A 123 -7.36 41.67 -1.88
C THR A 123 -7.24 43.15 -2.27
N ASP A 124 -8.19 43.66 -3.04
CA ASP A 124 -8.25 45.08 -3.41
C ASP A 124 -8.40 45.98 -2.18
N ALA A 125 -9.27 45.58 -1.24
CA ALA A 125 -9.41 46.29 0.02
C ALA A 125 -8.09 46.32 0.82
N ASP A 126 -7.35 45.21 0.88
CA ASP A 126 -6.06 45.14 1.58
C ASP A 126 -5.00 46.03 0.92
N ALA A 127 -5.02 46.15 -0.41
CA ALA A 127 -4.17 47.08 -1.14
C ALA A 127 -4.49 48.53 -0.76
N VAL A 128 -5.78 48.90 -0.68
CA VAL A 128 -6.22 50.23 -0.23
C VAL A 128 -5.79 50.50 1.22
N ALA A 129 -5.97 49.53 2.11
CA ALA A 129 -5.55 49.65 3.51
C ALA A 129 -4.04 49.83 3.65
N THR A 130 -3.24 49.10 2.86
CA THR A 130 -1.78 49.23 2.82
C THR A 130 -1.36 50.62 2.31
N ALA A 131 -2.04 51.14 1.28
CA ALA A 131 -1.78 52.48 0.78
C ALA A 131 -2.09 53.55 1.85
N ARG A 132 -3.18 53.39 2.60
CA ARG A 132 -3.57 54.27 3.70
C ARG A 132 -2.60 54.20 4.88
N GLU A 133 -2.14 53.01 5.25
CA GLU A 133 -1.11 52.82 6.29
C GLU A 133 0.20 53.53 5.90
N ARG A 134 0.66 53.39 4.66
CA ARG A 134 1.83 54.12 4.15
C ARG A 134 1.64 55.63 4.17
N PHE A 135 0.43 56.11 3.85
CA PHE A 135 0.11 57.54 3.92
C PHE A 135 0.17 58.04 5.38
N LEU A 136 -0.44 57.33 6.32
CA LEU A 136 -0.39 57.66 7.74
C LEU A 136 1.04 57.64 8.29
N GLY A 137 1.87 56.68 7.88
CA GLY A 137 3.29 56.64 8.25
C GLY A 137 4.08 57.86 7.76
N ARG A 138 3.84 58.31 6.52
CA ARG A 138 4.44 59.57 6.01
C ARG A 138 3.91 60.80 6.75
N LEU A 139 2.63 60.82 7.09
CA LEU A 139 2.01 61.89 7.86
C LEU A 139 2.60 61.97 9.27
N ALA A 140 2.81 60.84 9.92
CA ALA A 140 3.45 60.74 11.23
C ALA A 140 4.88 61.31 11.20
N MET A 141 5.69 60.92 10.21
CA MET A 141 7.07 61.42 10.05
C MET A 141 7.14 62.94 9.83
N ARG A 142 6.23 63.49 9.01
CA ARG A 142 6.18 64.94 8.74
C ARG A 142 5.57 65.73 9.92
N GLY A 143 4.57 65.16 10.59
CA GLY A 143 3.91 65.75 11.74
C GLY A 143 4.82 65.81 12.97
N ALA A 144 5.65 64.78 13.20
CA ALA A 144 6.60 64.74 14.32
C ALA A 144 7.57 65.93 14.31
N GLY A 145 8.06 66.36 13.14
CA GLY A 145 8.94 67.53 13.02
C GLY A 145 8.25 68.86 13.33
N ALA A 146 6.96 69.00 13.00
CA ALA A 146 6.18 70.20 13.28
C ALA A 146 5.65 70.26 14.73
N LEU A 147 5.43 69.09 15.35
CA LEU A 147 4.95 68.97 16.73
C LEU A 147 6.08 69.02 17.76
N ALA A 148 7.32 68.71 17.37
CA ALA A 148 8.50 68.84 18.23
C ALA A 148 8.79 70.28 18.68
N THR A 149 8.26 71.29 17.97
CA THR A 149 8.38 72.72 18.29
C THR A 149 7.07 73.33 18.79
N GLY A 150 6.01 72.54 18.94
CA GLY A 150 4.66 72.98 19.28
C GLY A 150 4.22 72.69 20.73
N GLU A 151 2.95 72.95 21.03
CA GLU A 151 2.38 72.69 22.36
C GLU A 151 2.24 71.17 22.64
N PRO A 152 2.65 70.67 23.82
CA PRO A 152 2.57 69.25 24.16
C PRO A 152 1.16 68.64 24.03
N SER A 153 0.11 69.41 24.30
CA SER A 153 -1.29 68.96 24.20
C SER A 153 -1.76 68.72 22.76
N ALA A 154 -1.18 69.43 21.79
CA ALA A 154 -1.47 69.25 20.37
C ALA A 154 -0.74 68.01 19.81
N ALA A 155 0.47 67.73 20.30
CA ALA A 155 1.22 66.54 19.95
C ALA A 155 0.54 65.25 20.45
N ALA A 156 0.03 65.26 21.69
CA ALA A 156 -0.74 64.15 22.25
C ALA A 156 -2.00 63.83 21.40
N ARG A 157 -2.83 64.85 21.09
CA ARG A 157 -4.04 64.65 20.27
C ARG A 157 -3.75 64.11 18.87
N PHE A 158 -2.65 64.51 18.26
CA PHE A 158 -2.23 63.99 16.95
C PHE A 158 -1.75 62.54 17.03
N ALA A 159 -0.97 62.21 18.06
CA ALA A 159 -0.53 60.84 18.31
C ALA A 159 -1.73 59.91 18.59
N ASP A 160 -2.66 60.33 19.44
CA ASP A 160 -3.87 59.57 19.77
C ASP A 160 -4.74 59.33 18.51
N GLY A 161 -4.92 60.35 17.67
CA GLY A 161 -5.68 60.22 16.42
C GLY A 161 -4.99 59.32 15.37
N LEU A 162 -3.65 59.29 15.33
CA LEU A 162 -2.91 58.35 14.49
C LEU A 162 -3.00 56.92 15.00
N ASP A 163 -2.90 56.73 16.32
CA ASP A 163 -2.99 55.44 16.98
C ASP A 163 -4.37 54.81 16.76
N GLU A 164 -5.45 55.59 16.90
CA GLU A 164 -6.82 55.17 16.61
C GLU A 164 -6.97 54.69 15.15
N GLN A 165 -6.45 55.47 14.20
CA GLN A 165 -6.53 55.15 12.77
C GLN A 165 -5.71 53.91 12.38
N LEU A 166 -4.51 53.73 12.95
CA LEU A 166 -3.66 52.56 12.72
C LEU A 166 -4.26 51.31 13.37
N THR A 167 -4.80 51.43 14.58
CA THR A 167 -5.49 50.35 15.27
C THR A 167 -6.69 49.87 14.47
N ALA A 168 -7.54 50.80 13.98
CA ALA A 168 -8.69 50.46 13.14
C ALA A 168 -8.27 49.78 11.82
N LEU A 169 -7.18 50.20 11.20
CA LEU A 169 -6.65 49.56 9.98
C LEU A 169 -6.15 48.14 10.24
N HIS A 170 -5.42 47.93 11.33
CA HIS A 170 -4.90 46.62 11.70
C HIS A 170 -6.02 45.66 12.12
N GLU A 171 -7.04 46.14 12.83
CA GLU A 171 -8.25 45.38 13.11
C GLU A 171 -9.02 44.99 11.84
N GLY A 172 -9.18 45.94 10.92
CA GLY A 172 -9.79 45.69 9.61
C GLY A 172 -9.01 44.66 8.78
N ARG A 173 -7.68 44.70 8.83
CA ARG A 173 -6.81 43.70 8.17
C ARG A 173 -6.97 42.31 8.78
N ARG A 174 -6.95 42.19 10.11
CA ARG A 174 -7.18 40.90 10.80
C ARG A 174 -8.56 40.32 10.49
N ARG A 175 -9.59 41.16 10.37
CA ARG A 175 -10.95 40.72 10.01
C ARG A 175 -11.01 40.15 8.60
N ARG A 176 -10.46 40.87 7.62
CA ARG A 176 -10.42 40.44 6.21
C ARG A 176 -9.57 39.20 6.00
N GLU A 177 -8.48 39.02 6.75
CA GLU A 177 -7.70 37.78 6.74
C GLU A 177 -8.55 36.58 7.17
N ARG A 178 -9.30 36.70 8.26
CA ARG A 178 -10.18 35.62 8.75
C ARG A 178 -11.25 35.26 7.72
N GLU A 179 -11.84 36.28 7.08
CA GLU A 179 -12.84 36.10 6.03
C GLU A 179 -12.25 35.43 4.78
N ARG A 180 -11.04 35.85 4.37
CA ARG A 180 -10.31 35.22 3.24
C ARG A 180 -10.00 33.76 3.52
N LEU A 181 -9.56 33.42 4.73
CA LEU A 181 -9.32 32.03 5.12
C LEU A 181 -10.58 31.17 5.08
N ASP A 182 -11.74 31.71 5.49
CA ASP A 182 -13.03 31.02 5.38
C ASP A 182 -13.42 30.78 3.91
N LEU A 183 -13.30 31.82 3.07
CA LEU A 183 -13.56 31.73 1.63
C LEU A 183 -12.63 30.72 0.94
N HIS A 184 -11.36 30.64 1.30
CA HIS A 184 -10.45 29.62 0.77
C HIS A 184 -10.88 28.20 1.16
N ARG A 185 -11.29 27.97 2.42
CA ARG A 185 -11.82 26.66 2.84
C ARG A 185 -13.07 26.28 2.07
N ARG A 186 -13.97 27.24 1.82
CA ARG A 186 -15.19 27.03 1.03
C ARG A 186 -14.87 26.74 -0.43
N ARG A 187 -13.91 27.46 -1.02
CA ARG A 187 -13.39 27.22 -2.38
C ARG A 187 -12.85 25.79 -2.51
N GLU A 188 -11.97 25.37 -1.60
CA GLU A 188 -11.41 24.01 -1.60
C GLU A 188 -12.48 22.93 -1.40
N ALA A 189 -13.52 23.19 -0.59
CA ALA A 189 -14.64 22.26 -0.42
C ALA A 189 -15.50 22.17 -1.69
N ALA A 190 -15.79 23.29 -2.35
CA ALA A 190 -16.53 23.35 -3.60
C ALA A 190 -15.73 22.71 -4.76
N GLU A 191 -14.42 22.97 -4.86
CA GLU A 191 -13.52 22.33 -5.83
C GLU A 191 -13.48 20.82 -5.64
N ARG A 192 -13.38 20.32 -4.40
CA ARG A 192 -13.45 18.88 -4.11
C ARG A 192 -14.77 18.27 -4.55
N ARG A 193 -15.91 18.91 -4.22
CA ARG A 193 -17.24 18.46 -4.67
C ARG A 193 -17.36 18.46 -6.19
N LEU A 194 -16.78 19.46 -6.86
CA LEU A 194 -16.76 19.55 -8.32
C LEU A 194 -15.90 18.44 -8.93
N VAL A 195 -14.76 18.11 -8.34
CA VAL A 195 -13.91 16.97 -8.76
C VAL A 195 -14.62 15.64 -8.51
N ASP A 196 -15.29 15.46 -7.38
CA ASP A 196 -16.06 14.25 -7.08
C ASP A 196 -17.25 14.09 -8.03
N LEU A 197 -17.94 15.19 -8.37
CA LEU A 197 -19.01 15.20 -9.36
C LEU A 197 -18.45 14.94 -10.75
N ARG A 198 -17.45 15.68 -11.23
CA ARG A 198 -16.84 15.49 -12.56
C ARG A 198 -16.14 14.13 -12.71
N GLY A 199 -15.60 13.57 -11.63
CA GLY A 199 -15.08 12.21 -11.56
C GLY A 199 -16.16 11.14 -11.74
N LYS A 200 -17.41 11.48 -11.37
CA LYS A 200 -18.62 10.69 -11.68
C LYS A 200 -19.26 11.07 -13.04
N THR A 201 -18.98 12.26 -13.59
CA THR A 201 -19.59 12.82 -14.82
C THR A 201 -18.73 12.66 -16.08
N ARG A 202 -17.83 11.66 -16.16
CA ARG A 202 -17.33 11.19 -17.46
C ARG A 202 -17.86 9.80 -17.77
N PRO A 203 -19.09 9.65 -18.31
CA PRO A 203 -19.45 8.42 -18.98
C PRO A 203 -19.10 8.59 -20.47
N ASP A 204 -17.81 8.57 -20.77
CA ASP A 204 -17.43 7.77 -21.93
C ASP A 204 -17.83 6.34 -21.49
N ARG A 205 -18.93 5.79 -21.99
CA ARG A 205 -19.29 4.40 -21.69
C ARG A 205 -18.60 3.54 -22.71
N LEU A 206 -17.81 2.58 -22.26
CA LEU A 206 -17.39 1.51 -23.13
C LEU A 206 -18.57 0.54 -23.26
N LEU A 207 -18.95 0.27 -24.50
CA LEU A 207 -19.92 -0.77 -24.85
C LEU A 207 -19.17 -1.81 -25.68
N ALA A 208 -19.38 -3.09 -25.38
CA ALA A 208 -18.99 -4.16 -26.29
C ALA A 208 -20.14 -4.38 -27.27
N GLU A 209 -19.92 -4.03 -28.54
CA GLU A 209 -20.81 -4.40 -29.63
C GLU A 209 -20.47 -5.82 -30.07
N VAL A 210 -21.36 -6.76 -29.76
CA VAL A 210 -21.26 -8.16 -30.18
C VAL A 210 -22.01 -8.31 -31.49
N LEU A 211 -21.32 -8.74 -32.53
CA LEU A 211 -21.93 -9.11 -33.81
C LEU A 211 -22.30 -10.59 -33.74
N LEU A 212 -23.59 -10.88 -33.89
CA LEU A 212 -24.15 -12.22 -33.85
C LEU A 212 -24.79 -12.55 -35.20
N GLU A 213 -24.48 -13.74 -35.71
CA GLU A 213 -25.18 -14.37 -36.82
C GLU A 213 -26.12 -15.43 -36.24
N VAL A 214 -27.42 -15.20 -36.32
CA VAL A 214 -28.44 -16.07 -35.72
C VAL A 214 -29.07 -16.92 -36.83
N ASP A 215 -28.97 -18.24 -36.71
CA ASP A 215 -29.46 -19.19 -37.72
C ASP A 215 -30.98 -19.41 -37.62
N GLU A 216 -31.50 -19.44 -36.39
CA GLU A 216 -32.91 -19.67 -36.08
C GLU A 216 -33.38 -18.77 -34.94
N ASP A 217 -34.65 -18.38 -34.95
CA ASP A 217 -35.27 -17.61 -33.86
C ASP A 217 -35.08 -18.33 -32.53
N GLY A 218 -34.40 -17.71 -31.58
CA GLY A 218 -34.04 -18.39 -30.34
C GLY A 218 -33.54 -17.49 -29.23
N GLU A 219 -33.53 -18.04 -28.02
CA GLU A 219 -32.87 -17.44 -26.86
C GLU A 219 -31.37 -17.75 -26.92
N ILE A 220 -30.56 -16.71 -26.76
CA ILE A 220 -29.10 -16.77 -26.80
C ILE A 220 -28.59 -16.25 -25.46
N GLU A 221 -27.84 -17.08 -24.74
CA GLU A 221 -27.11 -16.70 -23.54
C GLU A 221 -25.71 -16.22 -23.95
N LEU A 222 -25.37 -14.99 -23.58
CA LEU A 222 -24.06 -14.40 -23.84
C LEU A 222 -23.27 -14.27 -22.55
N GLU A 223 -22.03 -14.73 -22.57
CA GLU A 223 -21.05 -14.55 -21.51
C GLU A 223 -19.92 -13.64 -22.01
N LEU A 224 -19.81 -12.46 -21.40
CA LEU A 224 -18.78 -11.47 -21.68
C LEU A 224 -17.73 -11.51 -20.57
N SER A 225 -16.46 -11.76 -20.91
CA SER A 225 -15.34 -11.67 -19.96
C SER A 225 -14.34 -10.61 -20.38
N TYR A 226 -13.83 -9.85 -19.41
CA TYR A 226 -12.85 -8.80 -19.63
C TYR A 226 -11.93 -8.62 -18.43
N VAL A 227 -10.76 -8.02 -18.64
CA VAL A 227 -9.79 -7.72 -17.59
C VAL A 227 -9.82 -6.23 -17.27
N ALA A 228 -10.07 -5.91 -16.01
CA ALA A 228 -10.08 -4.55 -15.46
C ALA A 228 -8.89 -4.35 -14.50
N PRO A 229 -8.00 -3.36 -14.75
CA PRO A 229 -6.97 -2.96 -13.80
C PRO A 229 -7.58 -2.18 -12.63
N GLY A 230 -6.79 -1.98 -11.57
CA GLY A 230 -7.25 -1.24 -10.38
C GLY A 230 -8.01 -2.10 -9.37
N ALA A 231 -7.94 -3.42 -9.50
CA ALA A 231 -8.27 -4.38 -8.46
C ALA A 231 -7.02 -5.11 -8.03
N SER A 232 -6.88 -5.42 -6.74
CA SER A 232 -5.81 -6.24 -6.23
C SER A 232 -6.30 -7.09 -5.07
N TRP A 233 -5.57 -8.16 -4.79
CA TRP A 233 -5.72 -8.86 -3.53
C TRP A 233 -4.36 -9.22 -2.93
N SER A 234 -4.34 -9.36 -1.61
CA SER A 234 -3.17 -9.78 -0.85
C SER A 234 -3.55 -10.78 0.24
N SER A 235 -2.59 -11.61 0.64
CA SER A 235 -2.77 -12.53 1.76
C SER A 235 -2.51 -11.81 3.08
N GLY A 236 -3.36 -12.08 4.07
CA GLY A 236 -3.04 -11.78 5.46
C GLY A 236 -3.41 -12.92 6.37
N TYR A 237 -2.85 -12.92 7.57
CA TYR A 237 -2.90 -14.04 8.50
C TYR A 237 -3.23 -13.56 9.91
N ASP A 238 -4.01 -14.34 10.65
CA ASP A 238 -4.08 -14.24 12.10
C ASP A 238 -3.50 -15.53 12.68
N LEU A 239 -2.40 -15.40 13.43
CA LEU A 239 -1.69 -16.48 14.09
C LEU A 239 -2.05 -16.44 15.57
N ARG A 240 -2.86 -17.38 16.05
CA ARG A 240 -3.28 -17.47 17.45
C ARG A 240 -2.65 -18.68 18.12
N LEU A 241 -1.77 -18.43 19.08
CA LEU A 241 -1.19 -19.48 19.92
C LEU A 241 -1.99 -19.61 21.22
N ALA A 242 -2.48 -20.82 21.52
CA ALA A 242 -3.05 -21.18 22.80
C ALA A 242 -2.42 -22.51 23.25
N GLY A 243 -1.69 -22.51 24.38
CA GLY A 243 -0.88 -23.66 24.77
C GLY A 243 0.18 -23.98 23.71
N ASP A 244 0.15 -25.18 23.13
CA ASP A 244 1.03 -25.67 22.06
C ASP A 244 0.33 -25.75 20.67
N ALA A 245 -0.92 -25.28 20.58
CA ALA A 245 -1.68 -25.24 19.34
C ALA A 245 -1.66 -23.84 18.71
N LEU A 246 -1.19 -23.76 17.47
CA LEU A 246 -1.24 -22.55 16.66
C LEU A 246 -2.40 -22.64 15.66
N THR A 247 -3.44 -21.86 15.89
CA THR A 247 -4.48 -21.64 14.87
C THR A 247 -4.00 -20.56 13.89
N LEU A 248 -3.82 -20.94 12.62
CA LEU A 248 -3.56 -20.02 11.52
C LEU A 248 -4.88 -19.76 10.77
N THR A 249 -5.31 -18.50 10.76
CA THR A 249 -6.47 -18.05 9.97
C THR A 249 -5.98 -17.22 8.80
N TRP A 250 -6.14 -17.74 7.60
CA TRP A 250 -5.74 -17.09 6.37
C TRP A 250 -6.90 -16.31 5.75
N HIS A 251 -6.66 -15.04 5.47
CA HIS A 251 -7.61 -14.14 4.84
C HIS A 251 -7.07 -13.53 3.55
N GLY A 252 -7.98 -13.30 2.60
CA GLY A 252 -7.74 -12.49 1.42
C GLY A 252 -8.21 -11.06 1.68
N MET A 253 -7.32 -10.08 1.48
CA MET A 253 -7.66 -8.66 1.48
C MET A 253 -7.82 -8.20 0.04
N ILE A 254 -9.05 -7.89 -0.36
CA ILE A 254 -9.43 -7.50 -1.72
C ILE A 254 -9.68 -6.00 -1.73
N SER A 255 -9.07 -5.25 -2.63
CA SER A 255 -9.40 -3.84 -2.83
C SER A 255 -9.58 -3.57 -4.31
N GLN A 256 -10.54 -2.69 -4.64
CA GLN A 256 -10.84 -2.41 -6.03
C GLN A 256 -11.31 -0.98 -6.26
N ARG A 257 -10.87 -0.42 -7.40
CA ARG A 257 -11.21 0.89 -7.96
C ARG A 257 -11.45 0.74 -9.47
N THR A 258 -12.06 -0.37 -9.86
CA THR A 258 -12.34 -0.68 -11.26
C THR A 258 -13.41 0.24 -11.86
N GLY A 259 -14.14 0.98 -11.02
CA GLY A 259 -15.22 1.87 -11.42
C GLY A 259 -16.58 1.17 -11.47
N GLU A 260 -16.66 -0.11 -11.06
CA GLU A 260 -17.89 -0.89 -11.02
C GLU A 260 -18.00 -1.62 -9.68
N ASP A 261 -19.18 -1.56 -9.07
CA ASP A 261 -19.46 -2.29 -7.84
C ASP A 261 -19.71 -3.77 -8.17
N TRP A 262 -19.01 -4.66 -7.49
CA TRP A 262 -19.24 -6.09 -7.64
C TRP A 262 -20.34 -6.53 -6.67
N PRO A 263 -21.48 -7.03 -7.17
CA PRO A 263 -22.52 -7.59 -6.31
C PRO A 263 -22.04 -8.91 -5.67
N GLU A 264 -22.90 -9.55 -4.89
CA GLU A 264 -22.68 -10.90 -4.37
C GLU A 264 -22.56 -11.91 -5.52
N CYS A 265 -21.35 -12.07 -6.04
CA CYS A 265 -21.03 -12.90 -7.20
C CYS A 265 -20.03 -14.00 -6.85
N ALA A 266 -19.80 -14.93 -7.79
CA ALA A 266 -18.82 -15.99 -7.63
C ALA A 266 -17.40 -15.40 -7.67
N LEU A 267 -16.85 -15.12 -6.50
CA LEU A 267 -15.53 -14.55 -6.33
C LEU A 267 -14.46 -15.65 -6.31
N LYS A 268 -13.39 -15.46 -7.07
CA LYS A 268 -12.20 -16.32 -7.08
C LYS A 268 -10.96 -15.47 -6.85
N LEU A 269 -10.08 -15.87 -5.94
CA LEU A 269 -8.80 -15.22 -5.71
C LEU A 269 -7.71 -16.10 -6.31
N SER A 270 -6.99 -15.57 -7.29
CA SER A 270 -5.94 -16.31 -7.99
C SER A 270 -4.58 -15.77 -7.60
N THR A 271 -3.66 -16.65 -7.18
CA THR A 271 -2.25 -16.29 -7.03
C THR A 271 -1.50 -16.26 -8.36
N ALA A 272 -2.18 -16.59 -9.47
CA ALA A 272 -1.60 -16.48 -10.79
C ALA A 272 -1.15 -15.04 -11.03
N ARG A 273 0.06 -14.88 -11.54
CA ARG A 273 0.40 -13.70 -12.31
C ARG A 273 0.05 -14.05 -13.76
N PRO A 274 -1.03 -13.51 -14.34
CA PRO A 274 -1.26 -13.64 -15.77
C PRO A 274 0.01 -13.14 -16.47
N ALA A 275 0.48 -13.84 -17.49
CA ALA A 275 1.74 -13.58 -18.19
C ALA A 275 1.80 -12.18 -18.82
N GLY A 276 1.97 -11.15 -18.00
CA GLY A 276 2.47 -9.85 -18.40
C GLY A 276 3.99 -9.96 -18.44
N ALA A 277 4.52 -10.14 -19.64
CA ALA A 277 5.93 -10.31 -19.95
C ALA A 277 6.60 -11.53 -19.26
N LEU A 278 6.36 -12.73 -19.80
CA LEU A 278 7.39 -13.78 -19.81
C LEU A 278 8.46 -13.40 -20.84
N GLU A 279 9.11 -12.24 -20.68
CA GLU A 279 10.42 -12.08 -21.30
C GLU A 279 11.36 -12.97 -20.51
N VAL A 280 11.89 -14.01 -21.17
CA VAL A 280 13.00 -14.78 -20.61
C VAL A 280 14.11 -13.74 -20.39
N PRO A 281 14.53 -13.49 -19.15
CA PRO A 281 15.60 -12.53 -18.92
C PRO A 281 16.85 -13.06 -19.62
N GLU A 282 17.25 -12.39 -20.69
CA GLU A 282 18.54 -12.65 -21.33
C GLU A 282 19.63 -12.13 -20.40
N LEU A 283 20.60 -13.00 -20.08
CA LEU A 283 21.73 -12.61 -19.27
C LEU A 283 22.62 -11.67 -20.08
N ASP A 284 22.64 -10.39 -19.71
CA ASP A 284 23.69 -9.49 -20.16
C ASP A 284 25.05 -10.03 -19.66
N PRO A 285 26.09 -10.07 -20.51
CA PRO A 285 27.41 -10.51 -20.08
C PRO A 285 27.91 -9.64 -18.92
N TRP A 286 28.21 -10.26 -17.78
CA TRP A 286 28.80 -9.56 -16.63
C TRP A 286 30.30 -9.36 -16.87
N TYR A 287 30.67 -8.20 -17.37
CA TYR A 287 32.08 -7.80 -17.50
C TYR A 287 32.62 -7.31 -16.15
N VAL A 288 33.74 -7.88 -15.70
CA VAL A 288 34.57 -7.34 -14.61
C VAL A 288 35.68 -6.51 -15.25
N ASP A 289 35.61 -5.19 -15.10
CA ASP A 289 36.63 -4.25 -15.60
C ASP A 289 37.35 -3.58 -14.42
N VAL A 290 38.57 -3.08 -14.66
CA VAL A 290 39.35 -2.32 -13.69
C VAL A 290 38.72 -0.94 -13.54
N GLU A 291 38.41 -0.53 -12.32
CA GLU A 291 37.79 0.76 -12.03
C GLU A 291 38.70 1.90 -12.52
N ARG A 292 38.32 2.51 -13.65
CA ARG A 292 38.99 3.69 -14.20
C ARG A 292 38.39 4.93 -13.57
N PRO A 293 39.20 5.87 -13.05
CA PRO A 293 38.70 7.06 -12.40
C PRO A 293 37.85 7.87 -13.38
N ILE A 294 36.60 8.12 -12.97
CA ILE A 294 35.65 8.94 -13.71
C ILE A 294 36.18 10.37 -13.74
N VAL A 295 36.55 10.86 -14.92
CA VAL A 295 36.86 12.28 -15.10
C VAL A 295 35.54 13.04 -15.08
N ALA A 296 35.24 13.68 -13.96
CA ALA A 296 34.03 14.46 -13.77
C ALA A 296 34.01 15.66 -14.73
N TYR A 297 33.12 15.63 -15.73
CA TYR A 297 32.71 16.86 -16.39
C TYR A 297 31.81 17.65 -15.44
N ALA A 298 32.14 18.92 -15.23
CA ALA A 298 31.38 19.83 -14.38
C ALA A 298 29.92 19.93 -14.87
N ALA A 299 28.99 19.50 -14.03
CA ALA A 299 27.56 19.61 -14.27
C ALA A 299 27.11 21.08 -14.15
N ALA A 300 26.30 21.52 -15.11
CA ALA A 300 25.55 22.77 -15.01
C ALA A 300 24.56 22.73 -13.83
N PRO A 301 24.31 23.85 -13.14
CA PRO A 301 23.46 23.87 -11.96
C PRO A 301 21.97 23.75 -12.33
N MET A 302 21.30 22.74 -11.78
CA MET A 302 19.83 22.64 -11.75
C MET A 302 19.30 22.99 -10.34
N PRO A 303 18.18 23.71 -10.23
CA PRO A 303 17.69 24.28 -8.97
C PRO A 303 17.02 23.25 -8.06
N MET A 304 17.22 23.46 -6.75
CA MET A 304 16.68 22.69 -5.62
C MET A 304 15.16 22.78 -5.52
N ALA A 305 14.50 21.66 -5.28
CA ALA A 305 13.13 21.60 -4.75
C ALA A 305 13.14 20.87 -3.40
N MET A 306 12.48 21.49 -2.43
CA MET A 306 12.51 21.22 -0.99
C MET A 306 11.70 19.99 -0.55
N ALA A 307 12.05 19.50 0.64
CA ALA A 307 11.56 18.32 1.34
C ALA A 307 10.06 18.34 1.71
N ALA A 308 9.49 17.13 1.83
CA ALA A 308 8.19 16.88 2.42
C ALA A 308 8.31 16.49 3.92
N PRO A 309 7.36 16.89 4.80
CA PRO A 309 7.40 16.64 6.24
C PRO A 309 6.83 15.26 6.67
N PRO A 310 7.10 14.82 7.91
CA PRO A 310 6.63 13.53 8.45
C PRO A 310 5.23 13.59 9.09
N ALA A 311 4.55 12.44 9.18
CA ALA A 311 3.27 12.27 9.87
C ALA A 311 3.45 11.75 11.33
N PRO A 312 2.61 12.17 12.29
CA PRO A 312 2.66 11.68 13.67
C PRO A 312 1.71 10.51 13.98
N SER A 313 2.07 9.75 15.01
CA SER A 313 1.35 8.64 15.67
C SER A 313 0.68 9.10 16.97
N GLY A 314 -0.43 8.46 17.37
CA GLY A 314 -0.93 8.45 18.75
C GLY A 314 -2.46 8.26 18.92
N ALA A 315 -2.88 7.20 19.61
CA ALA A 315 -4.27 6.84 19.98
C ALA A 315 -4.72 7.50 21.34
N PRO A 316 -5.95 7.28 21.89
CA PRO A 316 -6.28 6.02 22.58
C PRO A 316 -7.75 5.50 22.58
N GLN A 317 -7.83 4.18 22.78
CA GLN A 317 -8.83 3.22 23.30
C GLN A 317 -10.30 3.58 23.65
N ALA A 318 -11.19 2.58 23.40
CA ALA A 318 -12.17 2.05 24.36
C ALA A 318 -12.56 0.58 24.01
N MET A 319 -12.79 -0.25 25.04
CA MET A 319 -13.23 -1.66 25.01
C MET A 319 -14.40 -1.85 26.02
N PRO A 320 -15.11 -2.99 26.07
CA PRO A 320 -15.77 -3.74 24.99
C PRO A 320 -17.20 -4.19 25.42
N ARG A 321 -17.91 -4.95 24.57
CA ARG A 321 -18.82 -6.01 25.06
C ARG A 321 -18.85 -7.20 24.09
N ALA A 322 -18.61 -8.37 24.66
CA ALA A 322 -18.51 -9.65 23.97
C ALA A 322 -19.86 -10.20 23.50
N ARG A 323 -19.86 -10.97 22.41
CA ARG A 323 -20.77 -12.10 22.19
C ARG A 323 -20.09 -13.18 21.33
N ALA A 324 -20.56 -14.40 21.57
CA ALA A 324 -19.93 -15.69 21.30
C ALA A 324 -19.55 -15.98 19.83
N ALA A 325 -18.50 -16.80 19.67
CA ALA A 325 -18.01 -17.29 18.40
C ALA A 325 -19.00 -18.28 17.75
N VAL A 326 -19.42 -17.93 16.53
CA VAL A 326 -20.11 -18.84 15.60
C VAL A 326 -19.03 -19.55 14.79
N ARG A 327 -19.14 -20.87 14.64
CA ARG A 327 -18.29 -21.65 13.73
C ARG A 327 -18.54 -21.19 12.30
N GLU A 328 -17.48 -20.77 11.61
CA GLU A 328 -17.54 -20.36 10.22
C GLU A 328 -16.71 -21.32 9.36
N THR A 329 -17.32 -21.78 8.27
CA THR A 329 -16.84 -22.82 7.37
C THR A 329 -15.93 -22.25 6.28
N ALA A 330 -14.82 -22.95 5.98
CA ALA A 330 -13.74 -22.54 5.10
C ALA A 330 -14.02 -22.75 3.59
N ALA A 331 -13.32 -21.99 2.74
CA ALA A 331 -13.38 -22.00 1.27
C ALA A 331 -12.85 -23.31 0.64
N SER A 332 -13.28 -23.60 -0.60
CA SER A 332 -12.69 -24.66 -1.43
C SER A 332 -11.54 -24.12 -2.29
N VAL A 333 -10.48 -24.91 -2.45
CA VAL A 333 -9.28 -24.55 -3.21
C VAL A 333 -9.12 -25.50 -4.39
N GLU A 334 -8.87 -24.95 -5.58
CA GLU A 334 -8.41 -25.70 -6.76
C GLU A 334 -6.94 -25.34 -7.01
N GLU A 335 -6.03 -26.31 -6.84
CA GLU A 335 -4.60 -26.14 -7.07
C GLU A 335 -4.23 -26.57 -8.50
N GLY A 336 -3.72 -25.63 -9.30
CA GLY A 336 -3.09 -25.90 -10.59
C GLY A 336 -1.57 -25.79 -10.52
N PRO A 337 -0.81 -26.42 -11.43
CA PRO A 337 0.66 -26.49 -11.39
C PRO A 337 1.41 -25.15 -11.50
N VAL A 338 0.71 -24.04 -11.79
CA VAL A 338 1.29 -22.70 -12.00
C VAL A 338 0.65 -21.64 -11.10
N ALA A 339 -0.54 -21.90 -10.54
CA ALA A 339 -1.28 -20.97 -9.70
C ALA A 339 -2.36 -21.67 -8.89
N ALA A 340 -2.62 -21.17 -7.69
CA ALA A 340 -3.71 -21.61 -6.85
C ALA A 340 -4.90 -20.65 -6.97
N THR A 341 -6.11 -21.20 -7.05
CA THR A 341 -7.35 -20.44 -7.07
C THR A 341 -8.18 -20.75 -5.83
N TYR A 342 -8.51 -19.71 -5.07
CA TYR A 342 -9.26 -19.79 -3.82
C TYR A 342 -10.67 -19.26 -4.06
N THR A 343 -11.70 -20.02 -3.68
CA THR A 343 -13.10 -19.60 -3.85
C THR A 343 -13.72 -19.40 -2.47
N PRO A 344 -13.87 -18.16 -1.97
CA PRO A 344 -14.56 -17.89 -0.72
C PRO A 344 -15.91 -18.59 -0.63
N LEU A 345 -16.22 -19.17 0.53
CA LEU A 345 -17.41 -20.01 0.69
C LEU A 345 -18.73 -19.22 0.67
N LYS A 346 -18.67 -17.92 0.96
CA LYS A 346 -19.81 -17.01 0.89
C LYS A 346 -19.58 -16.00 -0.24
N PRO A 347 -20.61 -15.68 -1.04
CA PRO A 347 -20.57 -14.52 -1.92
C PRO A 347 -20.26 -13.26 -1.11
N VAL A 348 -19.37 -12.40 -1.62
CA VAL A 348 -18.99 -11.15 -0.98
C VAL A 348 -19.16 -10.03 -1.99
N ALA A 349 -19.98 -9.03 -1.66
CA ALA A 349 -20.05 -7.79 -2.44
C ALA A 349 -18.80 -6.92 -2.18
N VAL A 350 -18.22 -6.37 -3.25
CA VAL A 350 -16.99 -5.57 -3.20
C VAL A 350 -17.21 -4.26 -3.98
N PRO A 351 -17.61 -3.16 -3.30
CA PRO A 351 -17.75 -1.84 -3.89
C PRO A 351 -16.45 -1.25 -4.46
N ALA A 352 -16.58 -0.32 -5.41
CA ALA A 352 -15.46 0.36 -6.08
C ALA A 352 -14.93 1.57 -5.31
N ASP A 353 -14.88 1.47 -3.99
CA ASP A 353 -14.47 2.56 -3.10
C ASP A 353 -12.97 2.53 -2.74
N GLY A 354 -12.26 1.48 -3.15
CA GLY A 354 -10.85 1.27 -2.84
C GLY A 354 -10.58 0.87 -1.39
N THR A 355 -11.59 0.56 -0.60
CA THR A 355 -11.43 -0.01 0.74
C THR A 355 -11.05 -1.49 0.65
N ALA A 356 -10.40 -2.00 1.69
CA ALA A 356 -9.94 -3.37 1.72
C ALA A 356 -11.02 -4.27 2.35
N HIS A 357 -11.62 -5.14 1.53
CA HIS A 357 -12.59 -6.14 1.92
C HIS A 357 -11.88 -7.42 2.34
N ARG A 358 -12.12 -7.86 3.58
CA ARG A 358 -11.52 -9.06 4.16
C ARG A 358 -12.43 -10.25 3.97
N THR A 359 -11.90 -11.34 3.39
CA THR A 359 -12.60 -12.63 3.29
C THR A 359 -11.76 -13.76 3.89
N LEU A 360 -12.41 -14.71 4.56
CA LEU A 360 -11.75 -15.93 5.04
C LEU A 360 -11.44 -16.84 3.85
N ILE A 361 -10.19 -17.27 3.74
CA ILE A 361 -9.76 -18.30 2.79
C ILE A 361 -9.77 -19.65 3.51
N ALA A 362 -8.90 -19.81 4.50
CA ALA A 362 -8.78 -21.09 5.19
C ALA A 362 -8.38 -20.92 6.66
N ARG A 363 -8.59 -21.97 7.43
CA ARG A 363 -8.16 -22.07 8.81
C ARG A 363 -7.46 -23.41 9.03
N PHE A 364 -6.28 -23.37 9.64
CA PHE A 364 -5.49 -24.55 9.98
C PHE A 364 -5.17 -24.52 11.47
N ASP A 365 -5.19 -25.69 12.09
CA ASP A 365 -4.67 -25.88 13.43
C ASP A 365 -3.35 -26.65 13.30
N LEU A 366 -2.25 -25.98 13.63
CA LEU A 366 -0.88 -26.49 13.48
C LEU A 366 -0.28 -26.71 14.87
N ALA A 367 0.50 -27.78 15.04
CA ALA A 367 1.25 -28.01 16.26
C ALA A 367 2.48 -27.08 16.30
N ALA A 368 2.72 -26.44 17.44
CA ALA A 368 3.85 -25.55 17.65
C ALA A 368 4.78 -26.09 18.74
N LYS A 369 6.08 -26.12 18.45
CA LYS A 369 7.12 -26.32 19.46
C LYS A 369 7.54 -24.96 19.98
N LEU A 370 7.41 -24.75 21.28
CA LEU A 370 7.71 -23.47 21.90
C LEU A 370 9.08 -23.51 22.58
N ASP A 371 9.87 -22.48 22.34
CA ASP A 371 11.06 -22.15 23.11
C ASP A 371 11.18 -20.64 23.29
N HIS A 372 12.12 -20.21 24.12
CA HIS A 372 12.49 -18.81 24.25
C HIS A 372 13.86 -18.61 23.63
N ILE A 373 14.05 -17.51 22.91
CA ILE A 373 15.36 -17.13 22.38
C ILE A 373 15.74 -15.74 22.90
N THR A 374 17.00 -15.59 23.31
CA THR A 374 17.54 -14.31 23.80
C THR A 374 18.95 -14.08 23.27
N ALA A 375 19.28 -12.82 23.01
CA ALA A 375 20.61 -12.38 22.63
C ALA A 375 21.00 -11.18 23.51
N PRO A 376 21.46 -11.42 24.76
CA PRO A 376 21.54 -10.39 25.79
C PRO A 376 22.52 -9.25 25.46
N VAL A 377 23.51 -9.52 24.60
CA VAL A 377 24.43 -8.50 24.05
C VAL A 377 23.72 -7.46 23.16
N ARG A 378 22.51 -7.75 22.69
CA ARG A 378 21.66 -6.82 21.91
C ARG A 378 20.52 -6.25 22.73
N ALA A 379 19.80 -7.13 23.43
CA ALA A 379 18.70 -6.77 24.31
C ALA A 379 18.51 -7.89 25.34
N GLU A 380 18.32 -7.52 26.61
CA GLU A 380 18.11 -8.45 27.73
C GLU A 380 16.66 -8.98 27.79
N GLU A 381 16.08 -9.25 26.63
CA GLU A 381 14.70 -9.70 26.49
C GLU A 381 14.67 -11.16 26.01
N ALA A 382 13.74 -11.95 26.56
CA ALA A 382 13.47 -13.31 26.10
C ALA A 382 12.26 -13.29 25.16
N VAL A 383 12.49 -13.62 23.90
CA VAL A 383 11.44 -13.68 22.87
C VAL A 383 10.86 -15.08 22.85
N LEU A 384 9.55 -15.22 23.01
CA LEU A 384 8.84 -16.47 22.78
C LEU A 384 8.86 -16.79 21.29
N ARG A 385 9.40 -17.95 20.94
CA ARG A 385 9.49 -18.45 19.58
C ARG A 385 8.68 -19.74 19.44
N ALA A 386 7.94 -19.82 18.35
CA ALA A 386 7.21 -21.01 17.96
C ALA A 386 7.81 -21.56 16.67
N THR A 387 8.29 -22.79 16.72
CA THR A 387 8.70 -23.54 15.55
C THR A 387 7.55 -24.44 15.11
N VAL A 388 7.09 -24.24 13.88
CA VAL A 388 5.87 -24.83 13.36
C VAL A 388 6.14 -25.47 12.01
N LEU A 389 5.57 -26.65 11.80
CA LEU A 389 5.56 -27.33 10.50
C LEU A 389 4.26 -27.02 9.78
N ASN A 390 4.33 -26.55 8.52
CA ASN A 390 3.13 -26.42 7.70
C ASN A 390 2.64 -27.80 7.28
N THR A 391 1.73 -28.37 8.05
CA THR A 391 1.09 -29.66 7.76
C THR A 391 -0.12 -29.53 6.83
N SER A 392 -0.49 -28.31 6.42
CA SER A 392 -1.54 -28.10 5.44
C SER A 392 -1.09 -28.53 4.05
N ALA A 393 -2.05 -28.77 3.15
CA ALA A 393 -1.75 -29.02 1.74
C ALA A 393 -1.32 -27.75 0.98
N HIS A 394 -1.45 -26.57 1.59
CA HIS A 394 -1.37 -25.29 0.90
C HIS A 394 -0.01 -24.62 1.07
N ALA A 395 0.51 -24.09 -0.03
CA ALA A 395 1.59 -23.11 -0.01
C ALA A 395 1.03 -21.74 0.38
N LEU A 396 1.40 -21.25 1.57
CA LEU A 396 0.94 -19.96 2.07
C LEU A 396 1.78 -18.83 1.44
N PRO A 397 1.18 -17.90 0.67
CA PRO A 397 1.92 -16.79 0.09
C PRO A 397 2.44 -15.82 1.17
N ALA A 398 3.43 -14.99 0.81
CA ALA A 398 3.86 -13.93 1.71
C ALA A 398 2.71 -12.95 2.03
N GLY A 399 2.62 -12.50 3.28
CA GLY A 399 1.52 -11.63 3.72
C GLY A 399 1.73 -11.03 5.11
N SER A 400 0.88 -10.08 5.48
CA SER A 400 0.89 -9.52 6.84
C SER A 400 0.27 -10.51 7.82
N ALA A 401 0.85 -10.68 9.00
CA ALA A 401 0.37 -11.61 10.02
C ALA A 401 0.18 -10.90 11.36
N ALA A 402 -1.04 -10.92 11.89
CA ALA A 402 -1.34 -10.52 13.25
C ALA A 402 -1.05 -11.68 14.22
N LEU A 403 -0.33 -11.40 15.30
CA LEU A 403 0.11 -12.38 16.29
C LEU A 403 -0.74 -12.24 17.56
N PHE A 404 -1.28 -13.36 18.02
CA PHE A 404 -2.03 -13.44 19.27
C PHE A 404 -1.50 -14.57 20.15
N HIS A 405 -1.37 -14.30 21.44
CA HIS A 405 -0.96 -15.27 22.46
C HIS A 405 -2.00 -15.30 23.57
N GLU A 406 -2.56 -16.48 23.88
CA GLU A 406 -3.61 -16.67 24.91
C GLU A 406 -4.84 -15.76 24.73
N GLY A 407 -5.09 -15.32 23.48
CA GLY A 407 -6.21 -14.45 23.10
C GLY A 407 -5.84 -12.98 22.95
N ASP A 408 -4.73 -12.53 23.52
CA ASP A 408 -4.27 -11.14 23.48
C ASP A 408 -3.46 -10.86 22.21
N PHE A 409 -3.60 -9.65 21.66
CA PHE A 409 -2.81 -9.20 20.52
C PHE A 409 -1.40 -8.80 20.98
N VAL A 410 -0.37 -9.46 20.45
CA VAL A 410 1.04 -9.24 20.85
C VAL A 410 1.80 -8.41 19.82
N GLY A 411 1.38 -8.45 18.54
CA GLY A 411 2.00 -7.64 17.50
C GLY A 411 1.65 -8.09 16.10
N SER A 412 2.41 -7.58 15.13
CA SER A 412 2.29 -7.95 13.72
C SER A 412 3.65 -8.25 13.12
N THR A 413 3.71 -9.23 12.24
CA THR A 413 4.90 -9.60 11.47
C THR A 413 4.55 -9.78 10.00
N ARG A 414 5.57 -9.97 9.16
CA ARG A 414 5.38 -10.37 7.77
C ARG A 414 5.67 -11.87 7.66
N LEU A 415 4.66 -12.65 7.30
CA LEU A 415 4.85 -14.04 6.96
C LEU A 415 5.52 -14.13 5.59
N GLU A 416 6.64 -14.82 5.52
CA GLU A 416 7.29 -15.17 4.25
C GLU A 416 6.52 -16.31 3.54
N PRO A 417 6.78 -16.60 2.24
CA PRO A 417 6.14 -17.72 1.56
C PRO A 417 6.43 -19.04 2.28
N TRP A 418 5.42 -19.80 2.70
CA TRP A 418 5.57 -20.99 3.55
C TRP A 418 5.00 -22.22 2.85
N ALA A 419 5.89 -23.07 2.34
CA ALA A 419 5.52 -24.25 1.56
C ALA A 419 4.94 -25.37 2.44
N PRO A 420 4.17 -26.32 1.87
CA PRO A 420 3.78 -27.54 2.56
C PRO A 420 5.02 -28.31 3.04
N GLN A 421 4.95 -28.86 4.25
CA GLN A 421 6.04 -29.59 4.93
C GLN A 421 7.31 -28.79 5.22
N GLU A 422 7.28 -27.47 5.05
CA GLU A 422 8.37 -26.59 5.47
C GLU A 422 8.17 -26.21 6.96
N GLU A 423 9.26 -26.21 7.72
CA GLU A 423 9.29 -25.77 9.12
C GLU A 423 9.68 -24.29 9.18
N ARG A 424 9.01 -23.53 10.04
CA ARG A 424 9.25 -22.10 10.18
C ARG A 424 9.21 -21.65 11.63
N GLU A 425 10.11 -20.73 11.94
CA GLU A 425 10.20 -20.07 13.24
C GLU A 425 9.40 -18.77 13.22
N LEU A 426 8.54 -18.59 14.22
CA LEU A 426 7.70 -17.41 14.40
C LEU A 426 8.04 -16.79 15.75
N ALA A 427 8.50 -15.54 15.75
CA ALA A 427 8.65 -14.75 16.97
C ALA A 427 7.27 -14.24 17.41
N LEU A 428 6.83 -14.63 18.60
CA LEU A 428 5.51 -14.33 19.14
C LEU A 428 5.49 -13.19 20.16
N GLY A 429 6.62 -12.50 20.34
CA GLY A 429 6.78 -11.37 21.25
C GLY A 429 7.65 -11.69 22.46
N VAL A 430 7.87 -10.66 23.30
CA VAL A 430 8.67 -10.77 24.52
C VAL A 430 7.84 -11.40 25.63
N ASP A 431 8.44 -12.32 26.39
CA ASP A 431 7.83 -12.94 27.57
C ASP A 431 8.60 -12.51 28.83
N ASP A 432 8.12 -11.46 29.50
CA ASP A 432 8.75 -10.87 30.69
C ASP A 432 8.87 -11.83 31.89
N ARG A 433 8.20 -12.98 31.84
CA ARG A 433 8.32 -14.01 32.88
C ARG A 433 9.62 -14.79 32.77
N VAL A 434 10.31 -14.74 31.63
CA VAL A 434 11.67 -15.27 31.48
C VAL A 434 12.63 -14.09 31.54
N ARG A 435 13.16 -13.82 32.73
CA ARG A 435 14.03 -12.67 32.97
C ARG A 435 15.47 -13.01 32.58
N VAL A 436 16.09 -12.12 31.84
CA VAL A 436 17.47 -12.23 31.38
C VAL A 436 18.22 -11.00 31.86
N GLU A 437 19.46 -11.19 32.33
CA GLU A 437 20.34 -10.11 32.78
C GLU A 437 21.77 -10.43 32.38
N ARG A 438 22.50 -9.49 31.77
CA ARG A 438 23.90 -9.67 31.36
C ARG A 438 24.78 -8.62 32.03
N GLU A 439 25.47 -9.04 33.07
CA GLU A 439 26.33 -8.17 33.87
C GLU A 439 27.80 -8.29 33.46
N LEU A 440 28.50 -7.16 33.32
CA LEU A 440 29.96 -7.13 33.23
C LEU A 440 30.57 -7.23 34.65
N VAL A 441 30.97 -8.43 35.04
CA VAL A 441 31.48 -8.74 36.38
C VAL A 441 32.89 -8.20 36.60
N ARG A 442 33.75 -8.28 35.57
CA ARG A 442 35.14 -7.84 35.68
C ARG A 442 35.65 -7.32 34.35
N ARG A 443 36.35 -6.19 34.40
CA ARG A 443 37.17 -5.68 33.29
C ARG A 443 38.55 -5.28 33.78
N ALA A 444 39.60 -5.78 33.14
CA ALA A 444 40.97 -5.46 33.50
C ALA A 444 41.81 -5.20 32.25
N ALA A 445 42.46 -4.04 32.19
CA ALA A 445 43.43 -3.72 31.16
C ALA A 445 44.85 -3.87 31.71
N SER A 446 45.71 -4.60 31.02
CA SER A 446 47.12 -4.76 31.40
C SER A 446 48.04 -4.66 30.19
N LYS A 447 49.33 -4.42 30.45
CA LYS A 447 50.38 -4.57 29.43
C LYS A 447 50.83 -6.03 29.41
N ALA A 448 51.12 -6.58 28.24
CA ALA A 448 51.70 -7.92 28.16
C ALA A 448 53.08 -7.95 28.85
N THR A 449 53.38 -9.05 29.55
CA THR A 449 54.66 -9.26 30.26
C THR A 449 55.84 -9.48 29.30
N LEU A 450 55.56 -9.83 28.04
CA LEU A 450 56.53 -9.97 26.97
C LEU A 450 55.88 -9.43 25.67
N GLY A 451 56.35 -8.27 25.19
CA GLY A 451 55.79 -7.56 24.02
C GLY A 451 55.04 -6.27 24.37
N SER A 452 54.93 -5.36 23.40
CA SER A 452 54.32 -4.04 23.57
C SER A 452 52.80 -4.00 23.36
N SER A 453 52.12 -5.15 23.47
CA SER A 453 50.68 -5.28 23.25
C SER A 453 49.86 -4.92 24.49
N ARG A 454 48.67 -4.36 24.25
CA ARG A 454 47.64 -4.05 25.25
C ARG A 454 46.71 -5.24 25.38
N ARG A 455 46.52 -5.74 26.60
CA ARG A 455 45.56 -6.80 26.94
C ARG A 455 44.34 -6.21 27.61
N THR A 456 43.16 -6.65 27.22
CA THR A 456 41.90 -6.31 27.87
C THR A 456 41.14 -7.60 28.15
N ASP A 457 40.93 -7.89 29.42
CA ASP A 457 40.14 -9.02 29.89
C ASP A 457 38.74 -8.50 30.26
N ALA A 458 37.72 -9.22 29.83
CA ALA A 458 36.33 -8.97 30.18
C ALA A 458 35.66 -10.28 30.60
N GLU A 459 34.91 -10.24 31.68
CA GLU A 459 34.15 -11.35 32.24
C GLU A 459 32.69 -10.91 32.42
N TYR A 460 31.79 -11.66 31.83
CA TYR A 460 30.37 -11.44 31.84
C TYR A 460 29.67 -12.59 32.58
N LYS A 461 28.60 -12.24 33.30
CA LYS A 461 27.66 -13.18 33.89
C LYS A 461 26.28 -12.93 33.28
N ILE A 462 25.74 -13.95 32.63
CA ILE A 462 24.38 -13.94 32.11
C ILE A 462 23.51 -14.76 33.05
N THR A 463 22.50 -14.15 33.65
CA THR A 463 21.55 -14.81 34.53
C THR A 463 20.22 -14.95 33.80
N ILE A 464 19.70 -16.18 33.71
CA ILE A 464 18.39 -16.46 33.11
C ILE A 464 17.50 -17.05 34.18
N ALA A 465 16.37 -16.41 34.47
CA ALA A 465 15.41 -16.82 35.49
C ALA A 465 14.03 -17.11 34.89
N ASN A 466 13.50 -18.31 35.17
CA ASN A 466 12.15 -18.71 34.77
C ASN A 466 11.15 -18.43 35.90
N HIS A 467 10.29 -17.42 35.74
CA HIS A 467 9.18 -17.12 36.66
C HIS A 467 7.83 -17.71 36.20
N THR A 468 7.83 -18.55 35.16
CA THR A 468 6.61 -19.24 34.71
C THR A 468 6.31 -20.46 35.60
N PRO A 469 5.04 -20.90 35.69
CA PRO A 469 4.67 -22.09 36.46
C PRO A 469 5.05 -23.42 35.78
N ARG A 470 5.72 -23.37 34.61
CA ARG A 470 6.09 -24.54 33.80
C ARG A 470 7.58 -24.55 33.52
N GLN A 471 8.11 -25.71 33.12
CA GLN A 471 9.47 -25.79 32.59
C GLN A 471 9.51 -25.06 31.23
N VAL A 472 10.59 -24.30 30.98
CA VAL A 472 10.81 -23.61 29.71
C VAL A 472 12.18 -23.97 29.14
N SER A 473 12.26 -24.02 27.80
CA SER A 473 13.51 -24.17 27.07
C SER A 473 13.97 -22.79 26.60
N VAL A 474 15.20 -22.40 26.95
CA VAL A 474 15.76 -21.09 26.58
C VAL A 474 17.03 -21.30 25.74
N THR A 475 17.01 -20.79 24.52
CA THR A 475 18.16 -20.65 23.63
C THR A 475 18.82 -19.30 23.88
N VAL A 476 20.03 -19.30 24.45
CA VAL A 476 20.81 -18.09 24.72
C VAL A 476 21.87 -17.95 23.64
N LEU A 477 21.93 -16.78 22.99
CA LEU A 477 22.94 -16.41 22.02
C LEU A 477 23.86 -15.32 22.58
N ASP A 478 25.16 -15.57 22.62
CA ASP A 478 26.17 -14.53 22.85
C ASP A 478 27.31 -14.71 21.83
N GLN A 479 28.30 -13.82 21.85
CA GLN A 479 29.33 -13.75 20.84
C GLN A 479 30.73 -13.58 21.46
N LEU A 480 31.66 -14.41 21.00
CA LEU A 480 33.09 -14.15 21.09
C LEU A 480 33.52 -13.33 19.86
N PRO A 481 34.05 -12.11 20.02
CA PRO A 481 34.50 -11.31 18.89
C PRO A 481 35.53 -12.06 18.04
N VAL A 482 35.35 -12.03 16.72
CA VAL A 482 36.32 -12.60 15.78
C VAL A 482 37.17 -11.48 15.20
N SER A 483 38.50 -11.63 15.27
CA SER A 483 39.40 -10.64 14.69
C SER A 483 39.43 -10.77 13.17
N ARG A 484 39.34 -9.63 12.47
CA ARG A 484 39.61 -9.51 11.03
C ARG A 484 41.01 -8.97 10.73
N ASP A 485 41.76 -8.61 11.76
CA ASP A 485 43.09 -8.01 11.66
C ASP A 485 44.11 -8.90 12.38
N PRO A 486 45.22 -9.31 11.73
CA PRO A 486 46.23 -10.15 12.36
C PRO A 486 46.92 -9.49 13.58
N GLN A 487 46.82 -8.18 13.74
CA GLN A 487 47.37 -7.44 14.89
C GLN A 487 46.48 -7.50 16.15
N ILE A 488 45.29 -8.09 16.04
CA ILE A 488 44.34 -8.28 17.14
C ILE A 488 44.12 -9.79 17.34
N THR A 489 44.40 -10.28 18.54
CA THR A 489 44.16 -11.68 18.93
C THR A 489 43.07 -11.73 19.98
N VAL A 490 42.04 -12.53 19.75
CA VAL A 490 40.95 -12.78 20.72
C VAL A 490 41.11 -14.19 21.28
N LYS A 491 41.03 -14.33 22.60
CA LYS A 491 41.15 -15.61 23.32
C LYS A 491 39.95 -15.80 24.24
N GLU A 492 39.39 -17.00 24.21
CA GLU A 492 38.45 -17.48 25.22
C GLU A 492 39.23 -17.77 26.52
N LEU A 493 38.81 -17.19 27.64
CA LEU A 493 39.41 -17.45 28.95
C LEU A 493 38.59 -18.46 29.76
N ALA A 494 37.27 -18.31 29.77
CA ALA A 494 36.36 -19.22 30.46
C ALA A 494 34.96 -19.18 29.84
N VAL A 495 34.35 -20.36 29.69
CA VAL A 495 32.94 -20.50 29.32
C VAL A 495 32.32 -21.60 30.16
N LYS A 496 31.30 -21.27 30.95
CA LYS A 496 30.57 -22.24 31.78
C LYS A 496 29.09 -21.88 31.85
N PRO A 497 28.13 -22.79 31.59
CA PRO A 497 28.33 -24.15 31.05
C PRO A 497 28.88 -24.13 29.62
N GLU A 498 29.32 -25.29 29.12
CA GLU A 498 29.79 -25.42 27.75
C GLU A 498 28.65 -25.13 26.74
N PRO A 499 28.87 -24.32 25.68
CA PRO A 499 27.86 -24.05 24.67
C PRO A 499 27.47 -25.33 23.93
N ALA A 500 26.19 -25.45 23.57
CA ALA A 500 25.71 -26.55 22.75
C ALA A 500 26.25 -26.46 21.31
N GLU A 501 26.41 -25.24 20.77
CA GLU A 501 26.92 -25.00 19.43
C GLU A 501 27.88 -23.81 19.42
N ARG A 502 28.88 -23.86 18.53
CA ARG A 502 29.87 -22.78 18.31
C ARG A 502 30.01 -22.54 16.80
N SER A 503 29.79 -21.31 16.36
CA SER A 503 29.94 -20.91 14.95
C SER A 503 31.35 -20.39 14.66
N GLU A 504 31.83 -20.56 13.42
CA GLU A 504 33.07 -19.94 12.93
C GLU A 504 33.05 -18.40 13.02
N LEU A 505 31.84 -17.81 13.02
CA LEU A 505 31.64 -16.37 13.20
C LEU A 505 31.64 -15.94 14.68
N GLY A 506 32.01 -16.82 15.60
CA GLY A 506 32.14 -16.52 17.02
C GLY A 506 30.83 -16.50 17.80
N VAL A 507 29.72 -16.98 17.22
CA VAL A 507 28.43 -17.08 17.94
C VAL A 507 28.40 -18.33 18.81
N TYR A 508 28.07 -18.16 20.09
CA TYR A 508 27.89 -19.25 21.07
C TYR A 508 26.40 -19.42 21.37
N THR A 509 25.94 -20.67 21.33
CA THR A 509 24.55 -21.04 21.56
C THR A 509 24.46 -21.97 22.76
N TRP A 510 23.72 -21.58 23.80
CA TRP A 510 23.35 -22.45 24.91
C TRP A 510 21.87 -22.83 24.80
N LYS A 511 21.55 -24.11 25.05
CA LYS A 511 20.16 -24.60 25.13
C LYS A 511 19.91 -25.05 26.56
N LEU A 512 19.20 -24.22 27.32
CA LEU A 512 18.95 -24.43 28.75
C LEU A 512 17.52 -24.91 28.97
N ALA A 513 17.33 -25.86 29.88
CA ALA A 513 16.00 -26.30 30.31
C ALA A 513 15.79 -25.87 31.76
N LEU A 514 14.96 -24.85 31.98
CA LEU A 514 14.77 -24.21 33.28
C LEU A 514 13.45 -24.68 33.91
N ALA A 515 13.53 -25.31 35.08
CA ALA A 515 12.36 -25.69 35.86
C ALA A 515 11.60 -24.44 36.37
N PRO A 516 10.32 -24.56 36.76
CA PRO A 516 9.55 -23.45 37.31
C PRO A 516 10.28 -22.76 38.48
N ASN A 517 10.34 -21.42 38.49
CA ASN A 517 10.95 -20.61 39.55
C ASN A 517 12.44 -20.90 39.81
N THR A 518 13.18 -21.34 38.78
CA THR A 518 14.63 -21.57 38.86
C THR A 518 15.41 -20.59 37.99
N SER A 519 16.68 -20.37 38.32
CA SER A 519 17.60 -19.57 37.54
C SER A 519 18.86 -20.35 37.19
N GLN A 520 19.50 -19.98 36.09
CA GLN A 520 20.78 -20.54 35.66
C GLN A 520 21.71 -19.42 35.20
N ASP A 521 22.98 -19.55 35.59
CA ASP A 521 24.03 -18.59 35.28
C ASP A 521 24.94 -19.14 34.17
N ILE A 522 25.32 -18.27 33.24
CA ILE A 522 26.37 -18.48 32.26
C ILE A 522 27.51 -17.52 32.56
N GLN A 523 28.72 -18.05 32.75
CA GLN A 523 29.96 -17.29 32.88
C GLN A 523 30.69 -17.30 31.54
N PHE A 524 31.03 -16.11 31.05
CA PHE A 524 31.73 -15.91 29.79
C PHE A 524 32.87 -14.92 29.96
N ALA A 525 34.11 -15.38 29.84
CA ALA A 525 35.31 -14.56 29.96
C ALA A 525 36.17 -14.64 28.71
N LEU A 526 36.68 -13.50 28.27
CA LEU A 526 37.48 -13.37 27.07
C LEU A 526 38.62 -12.35 27.24
N ARG A 527 39.65 -12.50 26.42
CA ARG A 527 40.80 -11.60 26.35
C ARG A 527 41.00 -11.10 24.93
N VAL A 528 41.16 -9.80 24.78
CA VAL A 528 41.63 -9.17 23.54
C VAL A 528 43.02 -8.62 23.73
N GLU A 529 43.92 -9.05 22.85
CA GLU A 529 45.31 -8.57 22.78
C GLU A 529 45.47 -7.77 21.48
N ALA A 530 45.86 -6.50 21.59
CA ALA A 530 46.12 -5.63 20.44
C ALA A 530 47.57 -5.14 20.44
N ALA A 531 48.21 -5.09 19.26
CA ALA A 531 49.57 -4.58 19.10
C ALA A 531 49.67 -3.07 19.46
N LYS A 532 50.90 -2.61 19.73
CA LYS A 532 51.16 -1.21 20.09
C LYS A 532 50.70 -0.26 18.98
N GLY A 533 49.86 0.72 19.32
CA GLY A 533 49.39 1.75 18.40
C GLY A 533 48.16 1.36 17.58
N VAL A 534 47.61 0.15 17.77
CA VAL A 534 46.34 -0.27 17.16
C VAL A 534 45.19 0.21 18.05
N GLU A 535 44.32 1.08 17.49
CA GLU A 535 43.06 1.43 18.13
C GLU A 535 41.99 0.40 17.76
N ILE A 536 41.37 -0.21 18.78
CA ILE A 536 40.30 -1.18 18.59
C ILE A 536 39.00 -0.41 18.35
N SER A 537 38.38 -0.61 17.18
CA SER A 537 37.03 -0.13 16.89
C SER A 537 36.02 -1.29 16.94
N GLY A 538 34.78 -1.01 17.32
CA GLY A 538 33.70 -2.01 17.36
C GLY A 538 33.65 -2.90 18.60
N TRP A 539 34.53 -2.70 19.59
CA TRP A 539 34.36 -3.25 20.93
C TRP A 539 33.13 -2.61 21.58
N ARG A 540 32.05 -3.37 21.72
CA ARG A 540 30.82 -2.94 22.40
C ARG A 540 30.93 -3.32 23.87
N ASP A 541 30.70 -2.34 24.74
CA ASP A 541 30.60 -2.56 26.19
C ASP A 541 29.28 -3.25 26.55
#